data_AF-A0A8X6WRI7-F1
#
_entry.id   AF-A0A8X6WRI7-F1
#
_cell.length_a   1.000
_cell.length_b   1.000
_cell.length_c   1.000
_cell.angle_alpha   90.00
_cell.angle_beta   90.00
_cell.angle_gamma   90.00
#
_symmetry.space_group_name_H-M   'P 1'
#
loop_
_entity.id
_entity.type
_entity.pdbx_description
1 polymer ?
#
loop_
_entity_poly.entity_id
_entity_poly.type
_entity_poly.pdbx_seq_one_letter_code
_entity_poly.pdbx_strand_id
1 'polypeptide(L)'
;MSSLELENEISGWSKINSDVQLNSKLSQIQQLKELLYEYSNIFSNIPGCTDLAEHDIELESERAIVAKLYRMSPRQIEILESEVYKMLELKIIEPGESDFTSPLILVEAPGRKTKSEGG
;
A
#
# COMPACT_ATOMS: atom_id res chain seq x y z
N MET A 1 -13.58 5.84 -2.71
CA MET A 1 -13.85 4.78 -1.73
C MET A 1 -15.15 4.11 -2.09
N SER A 2 -15.10 2.83 -2.46
CA SER A 2 -16.30 2.07 -2.81
C SER A 2 -17.00 1.56 -1.54
N SER A 3 -18.32 1.39 -1.57
CA SER A 3 -19.07 0.84 -0.42
C SER A 3 -18.53 -0.50 0.08
N LEU A 4 -17.91 -1.31 -0.79
CA LEU A 4 -17.32 -2.59 -0.42
C LEU A 4 -16.02 -2.46 0.40
N GLU A 5 -15.30 -1.34 0.28
CA GLU A 5 -14.08 -1.10 1.08
C GLU A 5 -14.44 -0.74 2.53
N LEU A 6 -15.53 0.01 2.71
CA LEU A 6 -16.09 0.35 4.02
C LEU A 6 -16.62 -0.88 4.76
N GLU A 7 -17.31 -1.79 4.07
CA GLU A 7 -17.88 -3.00 4.69
C GLU A 7 -16.81 -3.97 5.21
N ASN A 8 -15.67 -4.07 4.52
CA ASN A 8 -14.57 -4.95 4.91
C ASN A 8 -13.79 -4.43 6.11
N GLU A 9 -13.63 -3.11 6.25
CA GLU A 9 -13.08 -2.53 7.48
C GLU A 9 -14.02 -2.77 8.67
N ILE A 10 -15.33 -2.53 8.51
CA ILE A 10 -16.36 -2.74 9.54
C ILE A 10 -16.33 -4.17 10.13
N SER A 11 -16.01 -5.18 9.31
CA SER A 11 -15.86 -6.57 9.75
C SER A 11 -14.71 -6.76 10.75
N GLY A 12 -13.55 -6.14 10.51
CA GLY A 12 -12.39 -6.20 11.41
C GLY A 12 -12.67 -5.56 12.78
N TRP A 13 -13.50 -4.52 12.81
CA TRP A 13 -13.88 -3.81 14.04
C TRP A 13 -14.89 -4.58 14.92
N SER A 14 -15.62 -5.55 14.36
CA SER A 14 -16.58 -6.37 15.13
C SER A 14 -15.90 -7.22 16.20
N LYS A 15 -14.65 -7.65 15.96
CA LYS A 15 -13.87 -8.52 16.85
C LYS A 15 -13.25 -7.78 18.04
N ILE A 16 -13.00 -6.48 17.91
CA ILE A 16 -12.50 -5.63 19.01
C ILE A 16 -13.60 -5.41 20.05
N ASN A 17 -14.88 -5.43 19.63
CA ASN A 17 -16.00 -5.17 20.52
C ASN A 17 -16.35 -6.33 21.48
N SER A 18 -15.93 -7.58 21.23
CA SER A 18 -16.29 -8.72 22.09
C SER A 18 -15.48 -8.83 23.37
N ASP A 19 -14.25 -8.29 23.40
CA ASP A 19 -13.29 -8.54 24.48
C ASP A 19 -13.30 -7.47 25.58
N VAL A 20 -14.15 -6.44 25.44
CA VAL A 20 -14.24 -5.34 26.41
C VAL A 20 -15.42 -5.57 27.37
N GLN A 21 -15.13 -6.13 28.54
CA GLN A 21 -16.11 -6.24 29.65
C GLN A 21 -16.68 -4.87 30.05
N LEU A 22 -17.95 -4.68 29.70
CA LEU A 22 -18.79 -3.49 29.89
C LEU A 22 -19.35 -3.42 31.31
N ASN A 23 -18.81 -2.56 32.20
CA ASN A 23 -19.66 -1.84 33.17
C ASN A 23 -19.06 -0.61 33.90
N SER A 24 -17.82 -0.22 33.64
CA SER A 24 -17.28 1.12 34.00
C SER A 24 -16.54 1.78 32.83
N LYS A 25 -16.54 1.08 31.68
CA LYS A 25 -15.74 1.38 30.50
C LYS A 25 -16.51 2.06 29.38
N LEU A 26 -17.82 2.29 29.50
CA LEU A 26 -18.62 2.90 28.41
C LEU A 26 -18.10 4.29 28.04
N SER A 27 -17.76 5.13 29.03
CA SER A 27 -17.14 6.44 28.79
C SER A 27 -15.74 6.31 28.18
N GLN A 28 -14.93 5.35 28.65
CA GLN A 28 -13.59 5.11 28.13
C GLN A 28 -13.60 4.56 26.69
N ILE A 29 -14.55 3.69 26.36
CA ILE A 29 -14.77 3.17 25.00
C ILE A 29 -15.23 4.32 24.09
N GLN A 30 -16.09 5.20 24.57
CA GLN A 30 -16.54 6.36 23.80
C GLN A 30 -15.37 7.32 23.52
N GLN A 31 -14.56 7.63 24.54
CA GLN A 31 -13.34 8.42 24.39
C GLN A 31 -12.33 7.78 23.43
N LEU A 32 -12.16 6.45 23.50
CA LEU A 32 -11.30 5.72 22.58
C LEU A 32 -11.82 5.80 21.13
N LYS A 33 -13.13 5.67 20.92
CA LYS A 33 -13.74 5.79 19.59
C LYS A 33 -13.55 7.19 19.01
N GLU A 34 -13.74 8.23 19.83
CA GLU A 34 -13.52 9.62 19.44
C GLU A 34 -12.05 9.84 19.03
N LEU A 35 -11.10 9.33 19.83
CA LEU A 35 -9.67 9.43 19.52
C LEU A 35 -9.30 8.68 18.23
N LEU A 36 -9.80 7.46 18.04
CA LEU A 36 -9.55 6.68 16.83
C LEU A 36 -10.14 7.35 15.58
N TYR A 37 -11.28 8.02 15.73
CA TYR A 37 -11.89 8.78 14.64
C TYR A 37 -11.09 10.04 14.32
N GLU A 38 -10.71 10.81 15.35
CA GLU A 38 -9.89 12.03 15.23
C GLU A 38 -8.55 11.76 14.55
N TYR A 39 -7.88 10.66 14.92
CA TYR A 39 -6.57 10.28 14.39
C TYR A 39 -6.63 9.13 13.37
N SER A 40 -7.78 8.95 12.71
CA SER A 40 -7.99 7.87 11.73
C SER A 40 -6.97 7.89 10.59
N ASN A 41 -6.51 9.08 10.20
CA ASN A 41 -5.46 9.26 9.19
C ASN A 41 -4.11 8.64 9.59
N ILE A 42 -3.77 8.58 10.88
CA ILE A 42 -2.51 7.97 11.37
C ILE A 42 -2.50 6.46 11.11
N PHE A 43 -3.68 5.83 11.16
CA PHE A 43 -3.85 4.38 10.96
C PHE A 43 -4.22 4.01 9.53
N SER A 44 -4.17 4.96 8.61
CA SER A 44 -4.45 4.73 7.19
C SER A 44 -3.42 3.78 6.57
N ASN A 45 -3.89 2.81 5.79
CA ASN A 45 -3.03 2.00 4.92
C ASN A 45 -2.65 2.72 3.61
N ILE A 46 -3.22 3.90 3.36
CA ILE A 46 -2.87 4.76 2.23
C ILE A 46 -1.66 5.61 2.65
N PRO A 47 -0.53 5.53 1.93
CA PRO A 47 0.64 6.35 2.22
C PRO A 47 0.33 7.85 2.17
N GLY A 48 0.94 8.61 3.07
CA GLY A 48 0.91 10.08 3.04
C GLY A 48 2.00 10.66 2.14
N CYS A 49 1.92 11.97 1.89
CA CYS A 49 2.93 12.77 1.20
C CYS A 49 3.13 14.08 2.00
N THR A 50 4.36 14.61 2.01
CA THR A 50 4.71 15.86 2.70
C THR A 50 5.56 16.74 1.79
N ASP A 51 5.38 18.04 1.91
CA ASP A 51 6.11 19.12 1.24
C ASP A 51 7.21 19.74 2.14
N LEU A 52 7.46 19.15 3.32
CA LEU A 52 8.45 19.67 4.28
C LEU A 52 9.90 19.53 3.80
N ALA A 53 10.19 18.58 2.91
CA ALA A 53 11.52 18.36 2.36
C ALA A 53 11.44 17.73 0.96
N GLU A 54 12.31 18.19 0.08
CA GLU A 54 12.57 17.59 -1.23
C GLU A 54 13.97 16.96 -1.21
N HIS A 55 14.11 15.78 -1.79
CA HIS A 55 15.40 15.08 -1.85
C HIS A 55 16.01 15.24 -3.25
N ASP A 56 17.17 15.90 -3.31
CA ASP A 56 18.01 15.97 -4.51
C ASP A 56 19.13 14.92 -4.43
N ILE A 57 19.36 14.20 -5.52
CA ILE A 57 20.36 13.13 -5.61
C ILE A 57 21.50 13.61 -6.53
N GLU A 58 22.64 13.94 -5.93
CA GLU A 58 23.84 14.33 -6.67
C GLU A 58 24.44 13.13 -7.41
N LEU A 59 24.69 13.29 -8.72
CA LEU A 59 25.30 12.25 -9.55
C LEU A 59 26.82 12.37 -9.57
N GLU A 60 27.53 11.24 -9.47
CA GLU A 60 28.98 11.19 -9.71
C GLU A 60 29.34 11.27 -11.21
N SER A 61 28.40 10.91 -12.08
CA SER A 61 28.56 10.89 -13.53
C SER A 61 27.23 11.08 -14.24
N GLU A 62 27.21 11.89 -15.30
CA GLU A 62 26.04 12.08 -16.17
C GLU A 62 25.82 10.93 -17.16
N ARG A 63 26.70 9.91 -17.15
CA ARG A 63 26.56 8.77 -18.06
C ARG A 63 25.33 7.95 -17.70
N ALA A 64 24.33 8.02 -18.57
CA ALA A 64 23.12 7.21 -18.50
C ALA A 64 23.40 5.70 -18.41
N ILE A 65 22.71 5.04 -17.47
CA ILE A 65 22.70 3.58 -17.33
C ILE A 65 21.32 3.08 -17.75
N VAL A 66 21.30 2.27 -18.82
CA VAL A 66 20.08 1.71 -19.39
C VAL A 66 20.10 0.19 -19.30
N ALA A 67 19.30 -0.36 -18.40
CA ALA A 67 19.08 -1.79 -18.28
C ALA A 67 17.76 -2.20 -18.94
N LYS A 68 17.79 -3.29 -19.71
CA LYS A 68 16.60 -3.87 -20.33
C LYS A 68 15.78 -4.65 -19.30
N LEU A 69 14.46 -4.59 -19.45
CA LEU A 69 13.53 -5.42 -18.67
C LEU A 69 13.76 -6.92 -18.95
N TYR A 70 13.67 -7.74 -17.91
CA TYR A 70 13.75 -9.19 -18.04
C TYR A 70 12.49 -9.75 -18.72
N ARG A 71 12.64 -10.90 -19.39
CA ARG A 71 11.48 -11.62 -19.93
C ARG A 71 10.64 -12.15 -18.77
N MET A 72 9.35 -11.86 -18.81
CA MET A 72 8.36 -12.30 -17.82
C MET A 72 7.26 -13.09 -18.50
N SER A 73 6.68 -14.03 -17.78
CA SER A 73 5.49 -14.77 -18.23
C SER A 73 4.25 -13.85 -18.27
N PRO A 74 3.20 -14.18 -19.05
CA PRO A 74 1.97 -13.39 -19.08
C PRO A 74 1.36 -13.15 -17.69
N ARG A 75 1.34 -14.18 -16.83
CA ARG A 75 0.87 -14.07 -15.44
C ARG A 75 1.66 -13.06 -14.62
N GLN A 76 2.98 -12.99 -14.80
CA GLN A 76 3.81 -12.01 -14.09
C GLN A 76 3.56 -10.58 -14.58
N ILE A 77 3.29 -10.42 -15.89
CA ILE A 77 2.91 -9.13 -16.47
C ILE A 77 1.58 -8.65 -15.88
N GLU A 78 0.57 -9.52 -15.77
CA GLU A 78 -0.73 -9.17 -15.15
C GLU A 78 -0.57 -8.70 -13.69
N ILE A 79 0.24 -9.41 -12.90
CA ILE A 79 0.53 -9.03 -11.51
C ILE A 79 1.23 -7.66 -11.49
N LEU A 80 2.22 -7.48 -12.36
CA LEU A 80 2.98 -6.23 -12.45
C LEU A 80 2.08 -5.05 -12.81
N GLU A 81 1.25 -5.19 -13.83
CA GLU A 81 0.33 -4.13 -14.27
C GLU A 81 -0.60 -3.73 -13.12
N SER A 82 -1.14 -4.71 -12.38
CA SER A 82 -2.01 -4.42 -11.23
C SER A 82 -1.30 -3.62 -10.13
N GLU A 83 -0.03 -3.91 -9.83
CA GLU A 83 0.72 -3.17 -8.81
C GLU A 83 1.11 -1.77 -9.32
N VAL A 84 1.47 -1.62 -10.60
CA VAL A 84 1.74 -0.30 -11.21
C VAL A 84 0.49 0.59 -11.15
N TYR A 85 -0.69 0.07 -11.53
CA TYR A 85 -1.94 0.83 -11.45
C TYR A 85 -2.25 1.25 -10.01
N LYS A 86 -2.07 0.35 -9.05
CA LYS A 86 -2.26 0.65 -7.64
C LYS A 86 -1.28 1.73 -7.14
N MET A 87 0.00 1.66 -7.51
CA MET A 87 0.98 2.68 -7.14
C MET A 87 0.69 4.05 -7.76
N LEU A 88 0.15 4.09 -8.99
CA LEU A 88 -0.34 5.30 -9.63
C LEU A 88 -1.55 5.90 -8.89
N GLU A 89 -2.53 5.07 -8.52
CA GLU A 89 -3.70 5.50 -7.75
C GLU A 89 -3.31 6.06 -6.37
N LEU A 90 -2.33 5.44 -5.72
CA LEU A 90 -1.75 5.89 -4.44
C LEU A 90 -0.80 7.09 -4.59
N LYS A 91 -0.55 7.58 -5.81
CA LYS A 91 0.38 8.69 -6.11
C LYS A 91 1.81 8.45 -5.60
N ILE A 92 2.24 7.19 -5.58
CA ILE A 92 3.62 6.81 -5.21
C ILE A 92 4.55 6.96 -6.41
N ILE A 93 4.04 6.76 -7.63
CA ILE A 93 4.77 6.90 -8.88
C ILE A 93 3.98 7.76 -9.85
N GLU A 94 4.67 8.29 -10.85
CA GLU A 94 4.10 9.02 -11.97
C GLU A 94 4.79 8.64 -13.29
N PRO A 95 4.13 8.82 -14.44
CA PRO A 95 4.79 8.70 -15.73
C PRO A 95 5.89 9.76 -15.87
N GLY A 96 7.07 9.35 -16.33
CA GLY A 96 8.19 10.26 -16.57
C GLY A 96 9.05 9.76 -17.72
N GLU A 97 9.83 10.67 -18.29
CA GLU A 97 10.83 10.38 -19.31
C GLU A 97 12.22 10.52 -18.68
N SER A 98 13.08 9.52 -18.85
CA SER A 98 14.43 9.50 -18.26
C SER A 98 15.39 8.75 -19.18
N ASP A 99 16.63 9.25 -19.23
CA ASP A 99 17.75 8.56 -19.89
C ASP A 99 18.24 7.34 -19.09
N PHE A 100 17.77 7.17 -17.84
CA PHE A 100 18.13 6.07 -16.94
C PHE A 100 17.02 5.02 -16.86
N THR A 101 17.39 3.74 -16.91
CA THR A 101 16.45 2.63 -16.69
C THR A 101 17.06 1.54 -15.83
N SER A 102 16.31 1.10 -14.82
CA SER A 102 16.65 -0.03 -13.95
C SER A 102 15.71 -1.21 -14.27
N PRO A 103 16.17 -2.48 -14.25
CA PRO A 103 15.32 -3.59 -14.59
C PRO A 103 14.33 -3.86 -13.46
N LEU A 104 13.07 -4.13 -13.81
CA LEU A 104 12.06 -4.54 -12.83
C LEU A 104 12.12 -6.05 -12.59
N ILE A 105 11.98 -6.44 -11.32
CA ILE A 105 12.04 -7.83 -10.85
C ILE A 105 10.86 -8.10 -9.93
N LEU A 106 10.11 -9.16 -10.21
CA LEU A 106 9.08 -9.67 -9.32
C LEU A 106 9.68 -10.73 -8.39
N VAL A 107 9.53 -10.55 -7.08
CA VAL A 107 10.03 -11.47 -6.05
C VAL A 107 8.86 -12.01 -5.24
N GLU A 108 8.86 -13.32 -5.01
CA GLU A 108 7.87 -13.96 -4.15
C GLU A 108 8.25 -13.78 -2.68
N ALA A 109 7.33 -13.24 -1.88
CA ALA A 109 7.52 -13.16 -0.44
C ALA A 109 7.30 -14.55 0.20
N PRO A 110 8.24 -15.07 1.01
CA PRO A 110 8.08 -16.36 1.66
C PRO A 110 6.84 -16.39 2.55
N GLY A 111 6.01 -17.44 2.40
CA GLY A 111 4.80 -17.65 3.22
C GLY A 111 3.49 -17.13 2.62
N ARG A 112 3.52 -16.29 1.57
CA ARG A 112 2.32 -16.02 0.78
C ARG A 112 2.12 -17.19 -0.19
N LYS A 113 1.28 -18.17 0.18
CA LYS A 113 0.83 -19.17 -0.79
C LYS A 113 0.16 -18.43 -1.94
N THR A 114 0.75 -18.48 -3.14
CA THR A 114 0.02 -18.14 -4.36
C THR A 114 -1.22 -19.01 -4.36
N LYS A 115 -2.42 -18.43 -4.38
CA LYS A 115 -3.65 -19.23 -4.56
C LYS A 115 -3.53 -19.94 -5.91
N SER A 116 -3.08 -21.18 -5.88
CA SER A 116 -3.24 -22.13 -6.97
C SER A 116 -4.66 -22.66 -6.83
N GLU A 117 -5.64 -21.90 -7.32
CA GLU A 117 -6.93 -22.48 -7.67
C GLU A 117 -6.80 -23.07 -9.07
N GLY A 118 -7.12 -24.37 -9.21
CA GLY A 118 -7.28 -25.02 -10.50
C GLY A 118 -6.49 -26.32 -10.66
N GLY A 119 -7.09 -27.40 -10.19
CA GLY A 119 -6.77 -28.80 -10.47
C GLY A 119 -7.90 -29.67 -9.96
#